data_AF-A0A5R8ZXW0-F1
#
_entry.id   AF-A0A5R8ZXW0-F1
#
_cell.length_a   1.000
_cell.length_b   1.000
_cell.length_c   1.000
_cell.angle_alpha   90.00
_cell.angle_beta   90.00
_cell.angle_gamma   90.00
#
_symmetry.space_group_name_H-M   'P 1'
#
loop_
_entity.id
_entity.type
_entity.pdbx_description
1 polymer ?
#
loop_
_entity_poly.entity_id
_entity_poly.type
_entity_poly.pdbx_seq_one_letter_code
_entity_poly.pdbx_strand_id
1 'polypeptide(L)' 'MSELELKNGQSFIYVDQYETMEANVCYTKTIEGFRAFKIRINGKPVVISKNFKIIDDKLTELIVRHQLTKSLDKR' A
#
# COMPACT_ATOMS: atom_id res chain seq x y z
N MET A 1 3.90 -3.72 9.97
CA MET A 1 5.14 -3.07 9.46
C MET A 1 5.44 -1.86 10.33
N SER A 2 6.55 -1.12 10.17
CA SER A 2 6.74 0.14 10.92
C SER A 2 6.16 1.35 10.16
N GLU A 3 5.77 2.39 10.90
CA GLU A 3 5.25 3.63 10.29
C GLU A 3 6.28 4.30 9.39
N LEU A 4 7.56 4.25 9.77
CA LEU A 4 8.66 4.83 8.99
C LEU A 4 8.83 4.10 7.64
N GLU A 5 8.75 2.77 7.63
CA GLU A 5 8.78 1.98 6.39
C GLU A 5 7.64 2.37 5.45
N LEU A 6 6.40 2.48 5.96
CA LEU A 6 5.26 2.86 5.11
C LEU A 6 5.33 4.32 4.65
N LYS A 7 5.95 5.21 5.42
CA LYS A 7 6.17 6.61 5.01
C LYS A 7 7.14 6.72 3.84
N ASN A 8 8.13 5.85 3.77
CA ASN A 8 9.07 5.77 2.65
C ASN A 8 8.43 5.18 1.38
N GLY A 9 7.20 4.66 1.51
CA GLY A 9 6.49 4.00 0.44
C GLY A 9 6.89 2.53 0.31
N GLN A 10 5.92 1.71 -0.08
CA GLN A 10 6.13 0.28 -0.21
C GLN A 10 5.20 -0.29 -1.27
N SER A 11 5.71 -1.25 -2.04
CA SER A 11 4.94 -1.97 -3.05
C SER A 11 4.89 -3.45 -2.71
N PHE A 12 3.74 -4.06 -2.97
CA PHE A 12 3.49 -5.48 -2.82
C PHE A 12 2.89 -5.98 -4.11
N ILE A 13 3.29 -7.18 -4.53
CA ILE A 13 2.86 -7.75 -5.78
C ILE A 13 2.51 -9.23 -5.61
N TYR A 14 1.50 -9.65 -6.35
CA TYR A 14 1.20 -11.03 -6.65
C TYR A 14 1.06 -11.16 -8.16
N VAL A 15 1.68 -12.20 -8.72
CA VAL A 15 1.64 -12.50 -10.15
C VAL A 15 1.34 -13.98 -10.30
N ASP A 16 0.31 -14.31 -11.07
CA ASP A 16 0.08 -15.66 -11.56
C ASP A 16 -0.08 -15.69 -13.08
N GLN A 17 -0.59 -16.80 -13.60
CA GLN A 17 -0.72 -17.07 -15.03
C GLN A 17 -1.80 -16.22 -15.71
N TYR A 18 -2.68 -15.57 -14.94
CA TYR A 18 -3.88 -14.89 -15.43
C TYR A 18 -3.99 -13.45 -14.95
N GLU A 19 -3.46 -13.12 -13.78
CA GLU A 19 -3.56 -11.80 -13.19
C GLU A 19 -2.27 -11.29 -12.54
N THR A 20 -2.15 -9.97 -12.53
CA THR A 20 -1.16 -9.25 -11.73
C THR A 20 -1.91 -8.31 -10.80
N MET A 21 -1.60 -8.42 -9.51
CA MET A 21 -2.14 -7.55 -8.49
C MET A 21 -1.01 -6.82 -7.78
N GLU A 22 -1.00 -5.50 -7.91
CA GLU A 22 -0.05 -4.60 -7.29
C GLU A 22 -0.76 -3.76 -6.23
N ALA A 23 -0.29 -3.82 -4.99
CA ALA A 23 -0.70 -2.93 -3.92
C ALA A 23 0.44 -1.98 -3.56
N ASN A 24 0.21 -0.67 -3.69
CA ASN A 24 1.18 0.35 -3.31
C ASN A 24 0.67 1.14 -2.12
N VAL A 25 1.54 1.35 -1.14
CA VAL A 25 1.34 2.33 -0.08
C VAL A 25 2.27 3.50 -0.33
N CYS A 26 1.70 4.71 -0.34
CA CYS A 26 2.47 5.94 -0.42
C CYS A 26 2.01 6.94 0.63
N TYR A 27 2.94 7.77 1.12
CA TYR A 27 2.65 8.84 2.05
C TYR A 27 2.82 10.19 1.35
N THR A 28 1.72 10.88 1.09
CA THR A 28 1.74 12.10 0.27
C THR A 28 0.74 13.14 0.74
N LYS A 29 0.88 14.37 0.24
CA LYS A 29 -0.02 15.50 0.50
C LYS A 29 -1.33 15.28 -0.27
N THR A 30 -2.46 15.37 0.42
CA THR A 30 -3.79 15.34 -0.19
C THR A 30 -4.11 16.68 -0.86
N ILE A 31 -5.19 16.71 -1.65
CA ILE A 31 -5.70 17.93 -2.30
C ILE A 31 -6.05 19.00 -1.24
N GLU A 32 -6.54 18.56 -0.07
CA GLU A 32 -6.88 19.39 1.07
C GLU A 32 -5.64 19.86 1.88
N GLY A 33 -4.44 19.46 1.46
CA GLY A 33 -3.19 20.03 1.95
C GLY A 33 -2.55 19.34 3.14
N PHE A 34 -3.11 18.24 3.65
CA PHE A 34 -2.50 17.45 4.73
C PHE A 34 -1.77 16.21 4.20
N ARG A 35 -0.80 15.68 4.95
CA ARG A 35 -0.14 14.41 4.61
C ARG A 35 -0.94 13.23 5.13
N ALA A 36 -1.11 12.20 4.30
CA ALA A 36 -1.79 10.97 4.64
C ALA A 36 -1.16 9.79 3.89
N PHE A 37 -1.34 8.60 4.45
CA PHE A 37 -1.07 7.36 3.74
C PHE A 37 -2.19 7.10 2.74
N LYS A 38 -1.83 6.49 1.61
CA LYS A 38 -2.76 6.08 0.56
C LYS A 38 -2.36 4.69 0.09
N ILE A 39 -3.28 3.74 0.19
CA ILE A 39 -3.15 2.42 -0.44
C ILE A 39 -3.85 2.46 -1.80
N ARG A 40 -3.17 1.95 -2.82
CA ARG A 40 -3.71 1.75 -4.17
C ARG A 40 -3.61 0.27 -4.52
N ILE A 41 -4.61 -0.26 -5.21
CA ILE A 41 -4.56 -1.59 -5.84
C ILE A 41 -4.72 -1.40 -7.34
N ASN A 42 -3.77 -1.88 -8.13
CA ASN A 42 -3.74 -1.72 -9.59
C ASN A 42 -4.02 -0.26 -10.00
N GLY A 43 -3.35 0.67 -9.32
CA GLY A 43 -3.50 2.12 -9.53
C GLY A 43 -4.76 2.77 -8.91
N LYS A 44 -5.78 2.00 -8.52
CA LYS A 44 -7.03 2.52 -7.95
C LYS A 44 -6.92 2.75 -6.44
N PRO A 45 -7.36 3.90 -5.90
CA PRO A 45 -7.32 4.16 -4.47
C PRO A 45 -8.31 3.26 -3.71
N VAL A 46 -7.85 2.65 -2.61
CA VAL A 46 -8.69 1.79 -1.74
C VAL A 46 -8.89 2.41 -0.37
N VAL A 47 -7.83 2.98 0.21
CA VAL A 47 -7.94 3.69 1.49
C VAL A 47 -6.98 4.88 1.52
N ILE A 48 -7.41 5.97 2.15
CA ILE A 48 -6.59 7.14 2.47
C ILE A 48 -6.81 7.45 3.94
N SER A 49 -5.75 7.55 4.74
CA SER A 49 -5.86 7.84 6.16
C SER A 49 -4.59 8.48 6.71
N LYS A 50 -4.76 9.37 7.70
CA LYS A 50 -3.65 9.87 8.52
C LYS A 50 -3.22 8.87 9.58
N ASN A 51 -4.11 7.95 9.96
CA ASN A 51 -3.87 6.98 11.01
C ASN A 51 -3.12 5.77 10.47
N PHE A 52 -1.89 5.60 10.94
CA PHE A 52 -1.02 4.48 10.59
C PHE A 52 -1.67 3.12 10.87
N LYS A 53 -2.35 2.94 12.00
CA LYS A 53 -2.96 1.65 12.37
C LYS A 53 -3.99 1.18 11.35
N ILE A 54 -4.84 2.10 10.88
CA ILE A 54 -5.86 1.81 9.84
C ILE A 54 -5.19 1.32 8.54
N ILE A 55 -4.02 1.86 8.21
CA ILE A 55 -3.29 1.52 7.00
C ILE A 55 -2.57 0.19 7.16
N ASP A 56 -1.92 -0.06 8.31
CA ASP A 56 -1.25 -1.33 8.59
C ASP A 56 -2.26 -2.47 8.64
N ASP A 57 -3.41 -2.28 9.30
CA ASP A 57 -4.52 -3.26 9.35
C ASP A 57 -5.04 -3.55 7.93
N LYS A 58 -5.34 -2.51 7.15
CA LYS A 58 -5.87 -2.68 5.78
C LYS A 58 -4.85 -3.32 4.83
N LEU A 59 -3.58 -2.94 4.94
CA LEU A 59 -2.51 -3.52 4.14
C LEU A 59 -2.31 -4.99 4.49
N THR A 60 -2.35 -5.34 5.78
CA THR A 60 -2.24 -6.72 6.25
C THR A 60 -3.40 -7.58 5.73
N GLU A 61 -4.63 -7.06 5.77
CA GLU A 61 -5.80 -7.71 5.17
C GLU A 61 -5.56 -8.03 3.68
N LEU A 62 -5.06 -7.06 2.91
CA LEU A 62 -4.81 -7.23 1.47
C LEU A 62 -3.68 -8.24 1.20
N ILE A 63 -2.61 -8.18 1.99
CA ILE A 63 -1.48 -9.12 1.89
C ILE A 63 -1.95 -10.55 2.11
N VAL A 64 -2.73 -10.80 3.17
CA VAL A 64 -3.23 -12.13 3.50
C VAL A 64 -4.24 -12.60 2.45
N ARG A 65 -5.20 -11.74 2.08
CA ARG A 65 -6.29 -12.10 1.17
C ARG A 65 -5.80 -12.42 -0.24
N HIS A 66 -4.81 -11.70 -0.73
CA HIS A 66 -4.32 -11.81 -2.10
C HIS A 66 -2.90 -12.37 -2.18
N GLN A 67 -2.40 -12.95 -1.09
CA GLN A 67 -1.06 -13.55 -0.97
C GLN A 67 0.04 -12.62 -1.51
N LEU A 68 -0.10 -11.31 -1.26
CA LEU A 68 0.83 -10.33 -1.81
C LEU A 68 2.19 -10.45 -1.12
N THR A 69 3.24 -10.43 -1.91
CA THR A 69 4.60 -10.43 -1.40
C THR A 69 5.20 -9.04 -1.53
N LYS A 70 6.06 -8.64 -0.58
CA LYS A 70 6.76 -7.36 -0.68
C LYS A 70 7.56 -7.37 -1.98
N SER A 71 7.28 -6.42 -2.87
CA SER A 71 8.07 -6.27 -4.09
C SER A 71 9.47 -5.82 -3.68
N LEU A 72 10.47 -6.57 -4.12
CA LEU A 72 11.88 -6.19 -4.04
C LEU A 72 12.21 -5.23 -5.19
N ASP A 73 11.42 -4.17 -5.39
CA ASP A 73 11.79 -3.18 -6.40
C ASP A 73 12.90 -2.28 -5.87
N LYS A 74 14.11 -2.68 -6.28
CA LYS A 74 15.34 -1.89 -6.30
C LYS A 74 15.07 -0.58 -7.06
N ARG A 75 15.18 0.55 -6.38
CA ARG A 75 15.60 1.79 -7.05
C ARG A 75 17.10 1.93 -6.93
#